data_AF-A0A8R1IBI2-F1
#
_entry.id   AF-A0A8R1IBI2-F1
#
_cell.length_a   1.000
_cell.length_b   1.000
_cell.length_c   1.000
_cell.angle_alpha   90.00
_cell.angle_beta   90.00
_cell.angle_gamma   90.00
#
_symmetry.space_group_name_H-M   'P 1'
#
loop_
_entity.id
_entity.type
_entity.pdbx_description
1 polymer ?
#
loop_
_entity_poly.entity_id
_entity_poly.type
_entity_poly.pdbx_seq_one_letter_code
_entity_poly.pdbx_strand_id
1 'polypeptide(L)'
;MPLDLEGLHSPQEQFEEEDEGSIEKEASISHLSIVTTLLVSFFAVYLIFAGSLKTLECPAEPKLLTWMIMCGAFLLLERTIAMHFQISKYKFRKENKKPLDLERLRDWEERRKHFKLRPLTQDLMWLAIFIQASFGAFWLQRVPDSFDTCDNLIFFPSVIFCSLILVPSFMSLLCLCTCCCYKKVC
;
A
#
# COMPACT_ATOMS: atom_id res chain seq x y z
N MET A 1 -43.08 -44.22 10.93
CA MET A 1 -41.81 -43.89 10.26
C MET A 1 -41.85 -42.40 9.99
N PRO A 2 -41.14 -41.56 10.76
CA PRO A 2 -41.11 -40.13 10.47
C PRO A 2 -40.29 -39.92 9.19
N LEU A 3 -40.81 -39.10 8.27
CA LEU A 3 -40.07 -38.69 7.07
C LEU A 3 -38.92 -37.77 7.53
N ASP A 4 -37.71 -38.22 7.25
CA ASP A 4 -36.47 -37.48 7.46
C ASP A 4 -36.43 -36.31 6.46
N LEU A 5 -36.80 -35.12 6.94
CA LEU A 5 -36.90 -33.88 6.15
C LEU A 5 -35.55 -33.12 6.11
N GLU A 6 -34.46 -33.77 6.51
CA GLU A 6 -33.14 -33.15 6.64
C GLU A 6 -32.25 -33.34 5.39
N GLY A 7 -32.69 -34.15 4.42
CA GLY A 7 -31.93 -34.50 3.22
C GLY A 7 -32.21 -33.65 1.97
N LEU A 8 -33.01 -32.58 2.08
CA LEU A 8 -33.45 -31.77 0.94
C LEU A 8 -32.79 -30.37 0.88
N HIS A 9 -31.62 -30.17 1.50
CA HIS A 9 -30.78 -29.05 1.11
C HIS A 9 -30.26 -29.34 -0.30
N SER A 10 -30.79 -28.61 -1.26
CA SER A 10 -30.39 -28.74 -2.65
C SER A 10 -28.89 -28.40 -2.80
N PRO A 11 -28.16 -29.00 -3.77
CA PRO A 11 -26.76 -28.64 -4.05
C PRO A 11 -26.55 -27.15 -4.32
N GLN A 12 -27.62 -26.44 -4.67
CA GLN A 12 -27.64 -25.02 -4.98
C GLN A 12 -27.58 -24.14 -3.71
N GLU A 13 -28.25 -24.54 -2.61
CA GLU A 13 -28.19 -23.80 -1.34
C GLU A 13 -26.85 -23.97 -0.62
N GLN A 14 -26.22 -25.15 -0.68
CA GLN A 14 -24.87 -25.34 -0.15
C GLN A 14 -23.81 -24.54 -0.92
N PHE A 15 -23.97 -24.41 -2.24
CA PHE A 15 -23.06 -23.60 -3.07
C PHE A 15 -23.27 -22.09 -2.85
N GLU A 16 -24.52 -21.66 -2.61
CA GLU A 16 -24.84 -20.27 -2.26
C GLU A 16 -24.35 -19.91 -0.85
N GLU A 17 -24.43 -20.80 0.14
CA GLU A 17 -23.87 -20.55 1.49
C GLU A 17 -22.33 -20.54 1.51
N GLU A 18 -21.65 -21.38 0.72
CA GLU A 18 -20.19 -21.34 0.58
C GLU A 18 -19.71 -20.09 -0.18
N ASP A 19 -20.41 -19.68 -1.25
CA ASP A 19 -20.10 -18.46 -1.99
C ASP A 19 -20.41 -17.21 -1.13
N GLU A 20 -21.53 -17.18 -0.38
CA GLU A 20 -21.84 -16.07 0.56
C GLU A 20 -20.84 -15.98 1.72
N GLY A 21 -20.47 -17.09 2.36
CA GLY A 21 -19.48 -17.12 3.44
C GLY A 21 -18.06 -16.79 2.99
N SER A 22 -17.71 -17.14 1.75
CA SER A 22 -16.43 -16.73 1.14
C SER A 22 -16.44 -15.25 0.74
N ILE A 23 -17.54 -14.74 0.20
CA ILE A 23 -17.73 -13.33 -0.13
C ILE A 23 -17.69 -12.47 1.13
N GLU A 24 -18.27 -12.90 2.25
CA GLU A 24 -18.25 -12.14 3.51
C GLU A 24 -16.84 -12.05 4.10
N LYS A 25 -16.06 -13.15 4.08
CA LYS A 25 -14.65 -13.14 4.48
C LYS A 25 -13.78 -12.31 3.54
N GLU A 26 -14.03 -12.37 2.23
CA GLU A 26 -13.26 -11.65 1.20
C GLU A 26 -13.67 -10.16 1.07
N ALA A 27 -14.88 -9.80 1.53
CA ALA A 27 -15.38 -8.44 1.64
C ALA A 27 -14.90 -7.73 2.91
N SER A 28 -14.37 -8.44 3.92
CA SER A 28 -13.81 -7.74 5.09
C SER A 28 -12.61 -6.86 4.69
N ILE A 29 -12.58 -5.61 5.16
CA ILE A 29 -11.38 -4.79 5.06
C ILE A 29 -10.33 -5.45 5.94
N SER A 30 -9.22 -5.89 5.34
CA SER A 30 -8.16 -6.57 6.09
C SER A 30 -7.68 -5.70 7.25
N HIS A 31 -7.74 -6.22 8.48
CA HIS A 31 -7.22 -5.53 9.67
C HIS A 31 -5.78 -5.07 9.49
N LEU A 32 -4.96 -5.86 8.78
CA LEU A 32 -3.60 -5.51 8.42
C LEU A 32 -3.54 -4.21 7.61
N SER A 33 -4.42 -4.05 6.61
CA SER A 33 -4.49 -2.84 5.79
C SER A 33 -4.83 -1.59 6.62
N ILE A 34 -5.68 -1.71 7.63
CA ILE A 34 -6.04 -0.61 8.53
C ILE A 34 -4.84 -0.22 9.38
N VAL A 35 -4.22 -1.20 10.04
CA VAL A 35 -3.04 -0.98 10.90
C VAL A 35 -1.89 -0.37 10.11
N THR A 36 -1.58 -0.90 8.92
CA THR A 36 -0.55 -0.33 8.05
C THR A 36 -0.87 1.11 7.67
N THR A 37 -2.14 1.43 7.37
CA THR A 37 -2.50 2.79 6.99
C THR A 37 -2.35 3.77 8.16
N LEU A 38 -2.73 3.38 9.38
CA LEU A 38 -2.55 4.20 10.58
C LEU A 38 -1.07 4.48 10.85
N LEU A 39 -0.23 3.43 10.81
CA LEU A 39 1.22 3.57 11.03
C LEU A 39 1.88 4.48 10.00
N VAL A 40 1.59 4.28 8.71
CA VAL A 40 2.16 5.12 7.64
C VAL A 40 1.65 6.56 7.75
N SER A 41 0.38 6.77 8.08
CA SER A 41 -0.18 8.11 8.26
C SER A 41 0.44 8.83 9.45
N PHE A 42 0.63 8.13 10.58
CA PHE A 42 1.32 8.69 11.75
C PHE A 42 2.76 9.10 11.41
N PHE A 43 3.50 8.24 10.71
CA PHE A 43 4.86 8.55 10.27
C PHE A 43 4.89 9.73 9.29
N ALA A 44 3.94 9.81 8.36
CA ALA A 44 3.83 10.93 7.42
C ALA A 44 3.54 12.26 8.11
N VAL A 45 2.62 12.28 9.08
CA VAL A 45 2.34 13.47 9.91
C VAL A 45 3.57 13.87 10.71
N TYR A 46 4.29 12.89 11.28
CA TYR A 46 5.55 13.16 11.97
C TYR A 46 6.59 13.81 11.06
N LEU A 47 6.77 13.34 9.81
CA LEU A 47 7.71 13.96 8.86
C LEU A 47 7.35 15.42 8.54
N ILE A 48 6.06 15.69 8.33
CA ILE A 48 5.57 17.06 8.09
C ILE A 48 5.84 17.93 9.32
N PHE A 49 5.52 17.43 10.50
CA PHE A 49 5.70 18.15 11.75
C PHE A 49 7.18 18.45 12.00
N ALA A 50 8.04 17.43 11.95
CA ALA A 50 9.49 17.58 12.14
C ALA A 50 10.11 18.54 11.11
N GLY A 51 9.73 18.44 9.83
CA GLY A 51 10.23 19.36 8.80
C GLY A 51 9.72 20.80 8.93
N SER A 52 8.61 21.02 9.64
CA SER A 52 8.00 22.35 9.86
C SER A 52 8.49 23.03 11.14
N LEU A 53 9.13 22.31 12.05
CA LEU A 53 9.65 22.87 13.29
C LEU A 53 10.92 23.68 13.03
N LYS A 54 10.80 25.00 13.16
CA LYS A 54 11.94 25.93 13.04
C LYS A 54 13.05 25.72 14.06
N THR A 55 12.76 25.01 15.14
CA THR A 55 13.75 24.69 16.19
C THR A 55 14.64 23.51 15.81
N LEU A 56 14.23 22.72 14.82
CA LEU A 56 15.03 21.63 14.30
C LEU A 56 15.79 22.15 13.10
N GLU A 57 17.11 22.25 13.21
CA GLU A 57 17.94 22.78 12.14
C GLU A 57 18.93 21.73 11.65
N CYS A 58 19.13 21.72 10.34
CA CYS A 58 20.16 20.95 9.68
C CYS A 58 20.94 21.91 8.79
N PRO A 59 21.81 22.76 9.38
CA PRO A 59 22.58 23.76 8.65
C PRO A 59 23.43 23.17 7.51
N ALA A 60 23.80 21.89 7.61
CA ALA A 60 24.49 21.18 6.53
C ALA A 60 23.67 21.13 5.22
N GLU A 61 22.36 20.87 5.31
CA GLU A 61 21.48 20.75 4.14
C GLU A 61 20.04 21.20 4.48
N PRO A 62 19.71 22.50 4.36
CA PRO A 62 18.38 23.02 4.68
C PRO A 62 17.27 22.49 3.76
N LYS A 63 17.65 21.98 2.57
CA LYS A 63 16.73 21.34 1.62
C LYS A 63 16.13 20.05 2.16
N LEU A 64 16.79 19.41 3.14
CA LEU A 64 16.33 18.17 3.75
C LEU A 64 14.99 18.36 4.49
N LEU A 65 14.80 19.50 5.16
CA LEU A 65 13.55 19.80 5.87
C LEU A 65 12.38 19.96 4.89
N THR A 66 12.59 20.74 3.82
CA THR A 66 11.57 20.90 2.77
C THR A 66 11.25 19.56 2.11
N TRP A 67 12.25 18.72 1.87
CA TRP A 67 12.04 17.37 1.35
C TRP A 67 11.23 16.48 2.30
N MET A 68 11.49 16.51 3.61
CA MET A 68 10.69 15.75 4.59
C MET A 68 9.21 16.11 4.54
N ILE A 69 8.89 17.40 4.43
CA ILE A 69 7.50 17.87 4.28
C ILE A 69 6.88 17.30 3.00
N MET A 70 7.61 17.36 1.89
CA MET A 70 7.15 16.82 0.61
C MET A 70 6.92 15.31 0.69
N CYS A 71 7.82 14.55 1.31
CA CYS A 71 7.65 13.11 1.53
C CYS A 71 6.42 12.80 2.37
N GLY A 72 6.22 13.50 3.48
CA GLY A 72 5.05 13.32 4.33
C GLY A 72 3.74 13.63 3.58
N ALA A 73 3.70 14.70 2.80
CA ALA A 73 2.52 15.03 1.98
C ALA A 73 2.22 13.96 0.92
N PHE A 74 3.25 13.47 0.22
CA PHE A 74 3.10 12.40 -0.77
C PHE A 74 2.63 11.08 -0.16
N LEU A 75 3.13 10.72 1.03
CA LEU A 75 2.69 9.54 1.76
C LEU A 75 1.22 9.63 2.15
N LEU A 76 0.75 10.79 2.64
CA LEU A 76 -0.67 10.98 2.95
C LEU A 76 -1.55 10.84 1.71
N LEU A 77 -1.14 11.46 0.59
CA LEU A 77 -1.86 11.36 -0.68
C LEU A 77 -1.95 9.91 -1.17
N GLU A 78 -0.85 9.16 -1.12
CA GLU A 78 -0.83 7.74 -1.50
C GLU A 78 -1.80 6.93 -0.64
N ARG A 79 -1.80 7.16 0.68
CA ARG A 79 -2.69 6.47 1.61
C ARG A 79 -4.16 6.84 1.39
N THR A 80 -4.47 8.10 1.10
CA THR A 80 -5.85 8.53 0.78
C THR A 80 -6.37 7.84 -0.48
N ILE A 81 -5.55 7.79 -1.54
CA ILE A 81 -5.93 7.10 -2.79
C ILE A 81 -6.14 5.60 -2.54
N ALA A 82 -5.21 4.96 -1.82
CA ALA A 82 -5.30 3.54 -1.49
C ALA A 82 -6.55 3.23 -0.65
N MET A 83 -6.85 4.04 0.38
CA MET A 83 -8.07 3.89 1.18
C MET A 83 -9.33 4.07 0.32
N HIS A 84 -9.38 5.11 -0.52
CA HIS A 84 -10.53 5.35 -1.38
C HIS A 84 -10.82 4.16 -2.29
N PHE A 85 -9.77 3.56 -2.87
CA PHE A 85 -9.91 2.37 -3.69
C PHE A 85 -10.40 1.15 -2.89
N GLN A 86 -9.89 0.93 -1.68
CA GLN A 86 -10.33 -0.16 -0.81
C GLN A 86 -11.80 0.00 -0.39
N ILE A 87 -12.21 1.21 -0.01
CA ILE A 87 -13.60 1.52 0.34
C ILE A 87 -14.51 1.32 -0.87
N SER A 88 -14.09 1.77 -2.05
CA SER A 88 -14.85 1.57 -3.31
C SER A 88 -15.02 0.09 -3.63
N LYS A 89 -13.95 -0.71 -3.46
CA LYS A 89 -13.97 -2.16 -3.65
C LYS A 89 -14.85 -2.87 -2.61
N TYR A 90 -14.82 -2.41 -1.36
CA TYR A 90 -15.69 -2.89 -0.29
C TYR A 90 -17.16 -2.64 -0.62
N LYS A 91 -17.50 -1.38 -0.94
CA LYS A 91 -18.85 -0.95 -1.28
C LYS A 91 -19.38 -1.70 -2.50
N PHE A 92 -18.57 -1.84 -3.55
CA PHE A 92 -18.93 -2.60 -4.74
C PHE A 92 -19.29 -4.05 -4.41
N ARG A 93 -18.47 -4.74 -3.60
CA ARG A 93 -18.73 -6.14 -3.20
C ARG A 93 -19.94 -6.30 -2.30
N LYS A 94 -20.16 -5.36 -1.38
CA LYS A 94 -21.31 -5.38 -0.48
C LYS A 94 -22.63 -5.14 -1.23
N GLU A 95 -22.63 -4.21 -2.18
CA GLU A 95 -23.86 -3.78 -2.88
C GLU A 95 -24.17 -4.63 -4.12
N ASN A 96 -23.17 -5.22 -4.77
CA ASN A 96 -23.34 -5.97 -6.02
C ASN A 96 -23.07 -7.46 -5.82
N LYS A 97 -24.07 -8.19 -5.32
CA LYS A 97 -24.06 -9.65 -5.34
C LYS A 97 -23.92 -10.17 -6.77
N LYS A 98 -23.26 -11.32 -6.93
CA LYS A 98 -23.03 -11.94 -8.24
C LYS A 98 -24.39 -12.32 -8.86
N PRO A 99 -24.74 -11.83 -10.05
CA PRO A 99 -26.02 -12.15 -10.67
C PRO A 99 -25.98 -13.55 -11.31
N LEU A 100 -27.13 -14.25 -11.33
CA LEU A 100 -27.29 -15.54 -12.03
C LEU A 100 -27.52 -15.38 -13.55
N ASP A 101 -28.01 -14.22 -13.98
CA ASP A 101 -28.31 -13.92 -15.37
C ASP A 101 -27.03 -13.68 -16.19
N LEU A 102 -26.87 -14.40 -17.32
CA LEU A 102 -25.64 -14.45 -18.12
C LEU A 102 -25.22 -13.07 -18.65
N GLU A 103 -26.18 -12.23 -19.05
CA GLU A 103 -25.91 -10.90 -19.58
C GLU A 103 -25.43 -9.95 -18.47
N ARG A 104 -26.09 -9.98 -17.30
CA ARG A 104 -25.65 -9.23 -16.12
C ARG A 104 -24.35 -9.74 -15.52
N LEU A 105 -24.06 -11.04 -15.67
CA LEU A 105 -22.82 -11.66 -15.20
C LEU A 105 -21.62 -11.11 -15.96
N ARG A 106 -21.74 -10.92 -17.28
CA ARG A 106 -20.68 -10.31 -18.10
C ARG A 106 -20.37 -8.88 -17.64
N ASP A 107 -21.39 -8.06 -17.43
CA ASP A 107 -21.24 -6.67 -16.99
C ASP A 107 -20.69 -6.59 -15.55
N TRP A 108 -21.08 -7.53 -14.69
CA TRP A 108 -20.53 -7.65 -13.34
C TRP A 108 -19.07 -8.08 -13.35
N GLU A 109 -18.68 -9.03 -14.21
CA GLU A 109 -17.29 -9.45 -14.37
C GLU A 109 -16.39 -8.33 -14.90
N GLU A 110 -16.87 -7.54 -15.85
CA GLU A 110 -16.10 -6.41 -16.38
C GLU A 110 -15.84 -5.34 -15.31
N ARG A 111 -16.87 -5.00 -14.52
CA ARG A 111 -16.71 -4.12 -13.35
C ARG A 111 -15.82 -4.74 -12.27
N ARG A 112 -15.93 -6.04 -12.01
CA ARG A 112 -15.04 -6.76 -11.08
C ARG A 112 -13.60 -6.72 -11.54
N LYS A 113 -13.32 -6.86 -12.84
CA LYS A 113 -11.97 -6.76 -13.42
C LYS A 113 -11.36 -5.39 -13.13
N HIS A 114 -12.12 -4.31 -13.29
CA HIS A 114 -11.68 -2.95 -12.96
C HIS A 114 -11.21 -2.81 -11.49
N PHE A 115 -11.87 -3.49 -10.55
CA PHE A 115 -11.47 -3.50 -9.12
C PHE A 115 -10.47 -4.60 -8.73
N LYS A 116 -10.17 -5.54 -9.63
CA LYS A 116 -9.16 -6.60 -9.44
C LYS A 116 -7.77 -6.13 -9.84
N LEU A 117 -7.67 -5.29 -10.87
CA LEU A 117 -6.41 -4.70 -11.29
C LEU A 117 -5.94 -3.67 -10.25
N ARG A 118 -4.63 -3.70 -9.95
CA ARG A 118 -4.00 -2.64 -9.18
C ARG A 118 -4.11 -1.35 -9.98
N PRO A 119 -4.60 -0.24 -9.41
CA PRO A 119 -4.75 0.99 -10.16
C PRO A 119 -3.36 1.48 -10.58
N LEU A 120 -3.21 1.87 -11.86
CA LEU A 120 -1.96 2.39 -12.42
C LEU A 120 -1.40 3.56 -11.58
N THR A 121 -2.30 4.34 -10.97
CA THR A 121 -1.95 5.44 -10.06
C THR A 121 -1.13 4.96 -8.86
N GLN A 122 -1.38 3.76 -8.34
CA GLN A 122 -0.62 3.24 -7.20
C GLN A 122 0.81 2.87 -7.59
N ASP A 123 1.03 2.34 -8.80
CA ASP A 123 2.38 2.02 -9.28
C ASP A 123 3.17 3.31 -9.57
N LEU A 124 2.53 4.33 -10.15
CA LEU A 124 3.15 5.65 -10.35
C LEU A 124 3.51 6.34 -9.02
N MET A 125 2.65 6.23 -8.01
CA MET A 125 2.93 6.76 -6.67
C MET A 125 4.13 6.05 -6.02
N TRP A 126 4.22 4.73 -6.20
CA TRP A 126 5.37 3.97 -5.68
C TRP A 126 6.68 4.38 -6.35
N LEU A 127 6.65 4.62 -7.67
CA LEU A 127 7.79 5.16 -8.41
C LEU A 127 8.19 6.56 -7.89
N ALA A 128 7.21 7.43 -7.64
CA ALA A 128 7.47 8.76 -7.08
C ALA A 128 8.13 8.69 -5.69
N ILE A 129 7.65 7.80 -4.82
CA ILE A 129 8.23 7.55 -3.49
C ILE A 129 9.68 7.05 -3.62
N PHE A 130 9.95 6.13 -4.56
CA PHE A 130 11.29 5.64 -4.81
C PHE A 130 12.25 6.75 -5.27
N ILE A 131 11.79 7.62 -6.18
CA ILE A 131 12.56 8.78 -6.63
C ILE A 131 12.84 9.73 -5.46
N GLN A 132 11.83 10.01 -4.62
CA GLN A 132 12.00 10.82 -3.41
C GLN A 132 13.02 10.23 -2.44
N ALA A 133 12.98 8.92 -2.20
CA ALA A 133 13.96 8.23 -1.34
C ALA A 133 15.39 8.31 -1.91
N SER A 134 15.54 8.25 -3.24
CA SER A 134 16.84 8.40 -3.89
C SER A 134 17.41 9.83 -3.71
N PHE A 135 16.58 10.86 -3.87
CA PHE A 135 16.98 12.24 -3.58
C PHE A 135 17.32 12.46 -2.10
N GLY A 136 16.53 11.87 -1.19
CA GLY A 136 16.81 11.91 0.25
C GLY A 136 18.15 11.27 0.61
N ALA A 137 18.43 10.08 0.07
CA ALA A 137 19.70 9.40 0.27
C ALA A 137 20.89 10.22 -0.28
N PHE A 138 20.72 10.86 -1.44
CA PHE A 138 21.74 11.74 -2.01
C PHE A 138 22.05 12.94 -1.10
N TRP A 139 21.03 13.55 -0.49
CA TRP A 139 21.25 14.64 0.47
C TRP A 139 21.85 14.15 1.78
N LEU A 140 21.44 12.98 2.27
CA LEU A 140 22.01 12.37 3.48
C LEU A 140 23.51 12.12 3.34
N GLN A 141 24.00 11.74 2.15
CA GLN A 141 25.44 11.57 1.88
C GLN A 141 26.25 12.88 1.96
N ARG A 142 25.59 14.04 1.86
CA ARG A 142 26.24 15.35 1.97
C ARG A 142 26.29 15.89 3.39
N VAL A 143 25.56 15.27 4.32
CA VAL A 143 25.63 15.62 5.73
C VAL A 143 26.96 15.07 6.28
N PRO A 144 27.86 15.92 6.79
CA PRO A 144 29.12 15.45 7.36
C PRO A 144 28.87 14.58 8.59
N ASP A 145 29.75 13.60 8.83
CA ASP A 145 29.65 12.61 9.91
C ASP A 145 29.68 13.21 11.34
N SER A 146 29.83 14.53 11.48
CA SER A 146 29.74 15.21 12.77
C SER A 146 28.30 15.19 13.29
N PHE A 147 28.11 14.50 14.42
CA PHE A 147 26.83 14.36 15.14
C PHE A 147 26.16 15.70 15.51
N ASP A 148 26.90 16.80 15.54
CA ASP A 148 26.38 18.12 15.94
C ASP A 148 25.83 18.95 14.76
N THR A 149 25.87 18.43 13.53
CA THR A 149 25.55 19.24 12.34
C THR A 149 24.06 19.23 11.98
N CYS A 150 23.30 18.23 12.42
CA CYS A 150 21.86 18.14 12.20
C CYS A 150 21.17 17.47 13.37
N ASP A 151 19.97 17.95 13.70
CA ASP A 151 19.16 17.34 14.75
C ASP A 151 18.85 15.86 14.44
N ASN A 152 19.05 15.02 15.45
CA ASN A 152 18.75 13.58 15.40
C ASN A 152 17.29 13.30 15.02
N LEU A 153 16.37 14.21 15.37
CA LEU A 153 14.95 14.13 15.01
C LEU A 153 14.68 14.32 13.51
N ILE A 154 15.62 14.87 12.75
CA ILE A 154 15.54 14.99 11.29
C ILE A 154 16.34 13.86 10.63
N PHE A 155 17.54 13.60 11.15
CA PHE A 155 18.49 12.67 10.53
C PHE A 155 17.99 11.21 10.58
N PHE A 156 17.67 10.68 11.76
CA PHE A 156 17.27 9.27 11.89
C PHE A 156 16.00 8.93 11.10
N PRO A 157 14.91 9.71 11.16
CA PRO A 157 13.71 9.41 10.38
C PRO A 157 13.94 9.45 8.87
N SER A 158 14.81 10.36 8.40
CA SER A 158 15.20 10.44 6.98
C SER A 158 15.97 9.20 6.54
N VAL A 159 16.93 8.73 7.35
CA VAL A 159 17.69 7.49 7.10
C VAL A 159 16.77 6.27 7.10
N ILE A 160 15.87 6.18 8.09
CA ILE A 160 14.89 5.08 8.19
C ILE A 160 14.00 5.07 6.95
N PHE A 161 13.43 6.21 6.56
CA PHE A 161 12.58 6.32 5.38
C PHE A 161 13.32 5.86 4.11
N CYS A 162 14.53 6.38 3.86
CA CYS A 162 15.30 6.01 2.68
C CYS A 162 15.64 4.51 2.67
N SER A 163 16.04 3.96 3.82
CA SER A 163 16.40 2.55 3.96
C SER A 163 15.21 1.62 3.69
N LEU A 164 14.04 1.94 4.24
CA LEU A 164 12.81 1.15 4.06
C LEU A 164 12.33 1.11 2.60
N ILE A 165 12.68 2.10 1.78
CA ILE A 165 12.29 2.14 0.38
C ILE A 165 13.39 1.54 -0.51
N LEU A 166 14.64 1.95 -0.32
CA LEU A 166 15.75 1.57 -1.21
C LEU A 166 16.21 0.12 -1.00
N VAL A 167 16.29 -0.37 0.25
CA VAL A 167 16.77 -1.72 0.52
C VAL A 167 15.83 -2.78 -0.08
N PRO A 168 14.50 -2.73 0.11
CA PRO A 168 13.61 -3.71 -0.50
C PRO A 168 13.58 -3.62 -2.04
N SER A 169 13.68 -2.42 -2.58
CA SER A 169 13.75 -2.21 -4.03
C SER A 169 15.01 -2.85 -4.62
N PHE A 170 16.17 -2.64 -4.00
CA PHE A 170 17.42 -3.24 -4.42
C PHE A 170 17.40 -4.77 -4.28
N MET A 171 16.89 -5.30 -3.17
CA MET A 171 16.73 -6.74 -2.96
C MET A 171 15.80 -7.38 -4.00
N SER A 172 14.71 -6.70 -4.36
CA SER A 172 13.77 -7.16 -5.39
C SER A 172 14.44 -7.21 -6.76
N LEU A 173 15.22 -6.19 -7.12
CA LEU A 173 15.99 -6.16 -8.36
C LEU A 173 17.04 -7.28 -8.40
N LEU A 174 17.79 -7.49 -7.32
CA LEU A 174 18.76 -8.58 -7.23
C LEU A 174 18.09 -9.95 -7.42
N CYS A 175 16.95 -10.18 -6.78
CA CYS A 175 16.17 -11.41 -6.92
C CYS A 175 15.69 -11.63 -8.36
N LEU A 176 15.15 -10.59 -9.00
CA LEU A 176 14.72 -10.66 -10.40
C LEU A 176 15.91 -10.96 -11.32
N CYS A 177 17.05 -10.29 -11.11
CA CYS A 177 18.27 -10.54 -11.87
C CYS A 177 18.77 -11.97 -11.71
N THR A 178 18.84 -12.51 -10.49
CA THR A 178 19.29 -13.90 -10.26
C THR A 178 18.31 -14.92 -10.85
N CYS A 179 17.00 -14.69 -10.75
CA CYS A 179 15.99 -15.53 -11.39
C CYS A 179 16.08 -15.49 -12.92
N CYS A 180 16.28 -14.31 -13.52
CA CYS A 180 16.46 -14.16 -14.97
C CYS A 180 17.76 -14.80 -15.47
N CYS A 181 18.85 -14.69 -14.69
CA CYS A 181 20.12 -15.34 -15.00
C CYS A 181 20.00 -16.87 -14.90
N TYR A 182 19.33 -17.39 -13.86
CA TYR A 182 19.15 -18.84 -13.68
C TYR A 182 18.28 -19.45 -14.80
N LYS A 183 17.20 -18.75 -15.19
CA LYS A 183 16.30 -19.21 -16.25
C LYS A 183 16.89 -19.14 -17.67
N LYS A 184 17.96 -18.36 -17.88
CA LYS A 184 18.70 -18.30 -19.15
C LYS A 184 19.78 -19.38 -19.28
N VAL A 185 20.10 -20.09 -18.20
CA VAL A 185 21.20 -21.08 -18.13
C VAL A 185 20.67 -22.53 -18.22
N CYS A 186 19.35 -22.74 -18.24
CA CYS A 186 18.72 -24.02 -18.62
C CYS A 186 18.14 -23.92 -20.03
#